data_AF-A0A7C8ZD23-F1
#
_entry.id   AF-A0A7C8ZD23-F1
#
_cell.length_a   1.000
_cell.length_b   1.000
_cell.length_c   1.000
_cell.angle_alpha   90.00
_cell.angle_beta   90.00
_cell.angle_gamma   90.00
#
_symmetry.space_group_name_H-M   'P 1'
#
loop_
_entity.id
_entity.type
_entity.pdbx_description
1 polymer ?
#
loop_
_entity_poly.entity_id
_entity_poly.type
_entity_poly.pdbx_seq_one_letter_code
_entity_poly.pdbx_strand_id
1 'polypeptide(L)'
;MVQEDANPTSPRPKRLLKDQVRLVKRRDCNRYEIAPIQEPLSFEKGFFVVIRACQLLAQKNNGIILVGVAGPSGAGKTVFTEKILNFMPSIAVISLDNYNDGSRIVDGNYDDPRLTE
;
A
#
# COMPACT_ATOMS: atom_id res chain seq x y z
N MET A 1 52.07 -2.37 -8.39
CA MET A 1 51.05 -3.06 -9.19
C MET A 1 49.70 -2.59 -8.70
N VAL A 2 49.05 -1.77 -9.52
CA VAL A 2 47.70 -1.24 -9.32
C VAL A 2 46.74 -2.19 -10.04
N GLN A 3 45.64 -2.57 -9.39
CA GLN A 3 44.44 -3.03 -10.08
C GLN A 3 43.26 -2.81 -9.11
N GLU A 4 42.70 -1.61 -9.12
CA GLU A 4 41.53 -1.17 -9.89
C GLU A 4 40.20 -1.46 -9.16
N ASP A 5 39.67 -0.36 -8.64
CA ASP A 5 38.43 -0.18 -7.90
C ASP A 5 37.22 -0.38 -8.84
N ALA A 6 36.47 -1.46 -8.66
CA ALA A 6 35.26 -1.72 -9.43
C ALA A 6 34.02 -1.31 -8.63
N ASN A 7 33.77 0.00 -8.61
CA ASN A 7 32.47 0.59 -8.35
C ASN A 7 31.38 -0.01 -9.29
N PRO A 8 30.23 -0.49 -8.77
CA PRO A 8 29.07 -0.75 -9.62
C PRO A 8 27.93 0.22 -9.31
N THR A 9 28.15 1.53 -9.43
CA THR A 9 27.04 2.45 -9.74
C THR A 9 26.76 2.41 -11.24
N SER A 10 26.34 1.24 -11.72
CA SER A 10 25.63 1.16 -12.99
C SER A 10 24.19 1.66 -12.76
N PRO A 11 23.70 2.65 -13.54
CA PRO A 11 22.30 3.00 -13.48
C PRO A 11 21.51 1.79 -13.96
N ARG A 12 20.78 1.14 -13.04
CA ARG A 12 19.89 0.03 -13.37
C ARG A 12 19.02 0.49 -14.55
N PRO A 13 18.91 -0.29 -15.64
CA PRO A 13 18.09 0.11 -16.77
C PRO A 13 16.69 0.46 -16.25
N LYS A 14 16.16 1.61 -16.66
CA LYS A 14 14.84 2.12 -16.26
C LYS A 14 13.79 1.06 -16.59
N ARG A 15 13.53 0.17 -15.64
CA ARG A 15 12.50 -0.85 -15.74
C ARG A 15 11.15 -0.15 -15.84
N LEU A 16 10.28 -0.64 -16.72
CA LEU A 16 8.92 -0.10 -16.82
C LEU A 16 8.27 -0.21 -15.44
N LEU A 17 7.38 0.72 -15.10
CA LEU A 17 6.67 0.73 -13.81
C LEU A 17 6.01 -0.62 -13.48
N LYS A 18 5.51 -1.33 -14.52
CA LYS A 18 4.94 -2.68 -14.39
C LYS A 18 5.95 -3.73 -13.93
N ASP A 19 7.24 -3.57 -14.23
CA ASP A 19 8.32 -4.50 -13.89
C ASP A 19 8.86 -4.27 -12.46
N GLN A 20 8.47 -3.16 -11.84
CA GLN A 20 8.78 -2.86 -10.43
C GLN A 20 7.84 -3.62 -9.49
N VAL A 21 6.60 -3.89 -9.92
CA VAL A 21 5.62 -4.68 -9.16
C VAL A 21 5.90 -6.17 -9.35
N ARG A 22 6.63 -6.76 -8.42
CA ARG A 22 7.02 -8.17 -8.47
C ARG A 22 6.19 -8.99 -7.50
N LEU A 23 5.56 -10.04 -8.02
CA LEU A 23 4.83 -11.01 -7.23
C LEU A 23 5.80 -12.11 -6.74
N VAL A 24 5.77 -12.42 -5.45
CA VAL A 24 6.64 -13.41 -4.80
C VAL A 24 5.75 -14.41 -4.06
N LYS A 25 6.10 -15.71 -4.10
CA LYS A 25 5.38 -16.73 -3.35
C LYS A 25 5.85 -16.73 -1.88
N ARG A 26 4.91 -16.73 -0.94
CA ARG A 26 5.23 -16.87 0.48
C ARG A 26 5.80 -18.26 0.77
N ARG A 27 6.75 -18.33 1.71
CA ARG A 27 7.45 -19.58 2.05
C ARG A 27 6.58 -20.55 2.85
N ASP A 28 5.64 -20.01 3.61
CA ASP A 28 4.85 -20.69 4.64
C ASP A 28 3.41 -21.01 4.22
N CYS A 29 2.95 -20.48 3.08
CA CYS A 29 1.60 -20.70 2.59
C CYS A 29 1.51 -20.65 1.06
N ASN A 30 0.44 -21.19 0.49
CA ASN A 30 0.21 -21.15 -0.97
C ASN A 30 -0.32 -19.79 -1.47
N ARG A 31 0.05 -18.69 -0.80
CA ARG A 31 -0.32 -17.32 -1.18
C ARG A 31 0.88 -16.57 -1.72
N TYR A 32 0.58 -15.55 -2.51
CA TYR A 32 1.54 -14.64 -3.10
C TYR A 32 1.46 -13.27 -2.44
N GLU A 33 2.58 -12.55 -2.44
CA GLU A 33 2.73 -11.20 -1.93
C GLU A 33 3.49 -10.31 -2.92
N ILE A 34 3.42 -9.00 -2.74
CA ILE A 34 4.16 -8.05 -3.57
C ILE A 34 5.49 -7.74 -2.88
N ALA A 35 6.59 -7.87 -3.62
CA ALA A 35 7.91 -7.52 -3.11
C ALA A 35 7.98 -6.02 -2.75
N PRO A 36 8.71 -5.65 -1.68
CA PRO A 36 8.87 -4.25 -1.30
C PRO A 36 9.49 -3.42 -2.44
N ILE A 37 8.93 -2.22 -2.64
CA ILE A 37 9.47 -1.20 -3.54
C ILE A 37 10.26 -0.23 -2.68
N GLN A 38 11.58 -0.20 -2.85
CA GLN A 38 12.49 0.60 -2.04
C GLN A 38 12.59 2.06 -2.52
N GLU A 39 12.22 2.32 -3.76
CA GLU A 39 12.34 3.64 -4.38
C GLU A 39 11.06 4.45 -4.12
N PRO A 40 11.18 5.72 -3.70
CA PRO A 40 10.01 6.58 -3.54
C PRO A 40 9.34 6.78 -4.91
N LEU A 41 8.02 6.65 -4.91
CA LEU A 41 7.20 6.83 -6.10
C LEU A 41 6.52 8.20 -6.05
N SER A 42 6.38 8.84 -7.22
CA SER A 42 5.45 9.96 -7.34
C SER A 42 4.01 9.48 -7.16
N PHE A 43 3.11 10.40 -6.83
CA PHE A 43 1.69 10.09 -6.61
C PHE A 43 1.07 9.25 -7.74
N GLU A 44 1.27 9.68 -9.00
CA GLU A 44 0.78 8.96 -10.19
C GLU A 44 1.40 7.58 -10.38
N LYS A 45 2.71 7.45 -10.11
CA LYS A 45 3.40 6.17 -10.19
C LYS A 45 2.91 5.20 -9.12
N GLY A 46 2.69 5.71 -7.90
CA GLY A 46 2.11 4.95 -6.79
C GLY A 46 0.71 4.44 -7.12
N PHE A 47 -0.13 5.29 -7.74
CA PHE A 47 -1.46 4.90 -8.19
C PHE A 47 -1.39 3.70 -9.15
N PHE A 48 -0.59 3.80 -10.22
CA PHE A 48 -0.43 2.70 -11.18
C PHE A 48 0.08 1.41 -10.54
N VAL A 49 1.06 1.54 -9.64
CA VAL A 49 1.66 0.41 -8.93
C VAL A 49 0.64 -0.32 -8.05
N VAL A 50 -0.22 0.41 -7.32
CA VAL A 50 -1.25 -0.18 -6.46
C VAL A 50 -2.29 -0.94 -7.29
N ILE A 51 -2.78 -0.35 -8.38
CA ILE A 51 -3.71 -1.04 -9.29
C ILE A 51 -3.09 -2.35 -9.80
N ARG A 52 -1.84 -2.29 -10.26
CA ARG A 52 -1.14 -3.46 -10.79
C ARG A 52 -0.92 -4.54 -9.72
N ALA A 53 -0.56 -4.14 -8.51
CA ALA A 53 -0.41 -5.03 -7.36
C ALA A 53 -1.71 -5.77 -7.04
N CYS A 54 -2.83 -5.05 -6.95
CA CYS A 54 -4.15 -5.63 -6.69
C CYS A 54 -4.53 -6.65 -7.78
N GLN A 55 -4.31 -6.32 -9.06
CA GLN A 55 -4.58 -7.23 -10.18
C GLN A 55 -3.76 -8.53 -10.08
N LEU A 56 -2.45 -8.43 -9.79
CA LEU A 56 -1.57 -9.60 -9.69
C LEU A 56 -1.93 -10.48 -8.49
N LEU A 57 -2.27 -9.86 -7.35
CA LEU A 57 -2.70 -10.58 -6.16
C LEU A 57 -4.04 -11.29 -6.39
N ALA A 58 -5.02 -10.61 -6.98
CA ALA A 58 -6.35 -11.18 -7.24
C ALA A 58 -6.30 -12.36 -8.23
N GLN A 59 -5.32 -12.40 -9.14
CA GLN A 59 -5.14 -13.50 -10.08
C GLN A 59 -4.52 -14.76 -9.45
N LYS A 60 -3.82 -14.64 -8.31
CA LYS A 60 -3.05 -15.73 -7.71
C LYS A 60 -3.52 -16.14 -6.33
N ASN A 61 -4.24 -15.26 -5.64
CA ASN A 61 -4.78 -15.49 -4.31
C ASN A 61 -6.30 -15.52 -4.36
N ASN A 62 -6.89 -16.50 -3.68
CA ASN A 62 -8.32 -16.49 -3.38
C ASN A 62 -8.56 -15.82 -2.02
N GLY A 63 -9.57 -14.95 -1.96
CA GLY A 63 -9.98 -14.25 -0.73
C GLY A 63 -9.94 -12.73 -0.86
N ILE A 64 -9.88 -12.05 0.28
CA ILE A 64 -9.91 -10.59 0.37
C ILE A 64 -8.49 -10.03 0.34
N ILE A 65 -8.28 -8.97 -0.44
CA ILE A 65 -7.06 -8.16 -0.41
C ILE A 65 -7.37 -6.90 0.42
N LEU A 66 -6.68 -6.73 1.54
CA LEU A 66 -6.77 -5.54 2.37
C LEU A 66 -5.58 -4.62 2.05
N VAL A 67 -5.86 -3.35 1.76
CA VAL A 67 -4.85 -2.33 1.47
C VAL A 67 -4.94 -1.24 2.52
N GLY A 68 -3.87 -1.06 3.29
CA GLY A 68 -3.74 0.06 4.23
C GLY A 68 -3.09 1.26 3.56
N VAL A 69 -3.68 2.44 3.72
CA VAL A 69 -3.12 3.72 3.25
C VAL A 69 -2.75 4.57 4.47
N ALA A 70 -1.46 4.86 4.64
CA ALA A 70 -0.94 5.58 5.80
C ALA A 70 -0.11 6.80 5.38
N GLY A 71 0.00 7.77 6.28
CA GLY A 71 0.77 9.01 6.08
C GLY A 71 0.21 10.20 6.88
N PRO A 72 0.95 11.33 6.96
CA PRO A 72 0.52 12.53 7.67
C PRO A 72 -0.83 13.09 7.18
N SER A 73 -1.47 13.93 7.99
CA SER A 73 -2.65 14.69 7.55
C SER A 73 -2.27 15.61 6.38
N GLY A 74 -3.17 15.75 5.39
CA GLY A 74 -2.91 16.54 4.17
C GLY A 74 -2.04 15.87 3.10
N ALA A 75 -1.50 14.67 3.34
CA ALA A 75 -0.66 13.96 2.35
C ALA A 75 -1.41 13.40 1.13
N GLY A 76 -2.73 13.62 1.03
CA GLY A 76 -3.55 13.17 -0.10
C GLY A 76 -4.07 11.74 -0.02
N LYS A 77 -4.10 11.11 1.17
CA LYS A 77 -4.62 9.74 1.36
C LYS A 77 -6.04 9.54 0.84
N THR A 78 -6.94 10.48 1.13
CA THR A 78 -8.34 10.45 0.70
C THR A 78 -8.44 10.56 -0.82
N VAL A 79 -7.79 11.57 -1.42
CA VAL A 79 -7.73 11.76 -2.88
C VAL A 79 -7.13 10.54 -3.59
N PHE A 80 -6.10 9.93 -3.01
CA PHE A 80 -5.50 8.70 -3.54
C PHE A 80 -6.50 7.54 -3.55
N THR A 81 -7.22 7.37 -2.45
CA THR A 81 -8.22 6.31 -2.29
C THR A 81 -9.41 6.50 -3.22
N GLU A 82 -9.92 7.74 -3.35
CA GLU A 82 -10.96 8.10 -4.31
C GLU A 82 -10.55 7.81 -5.75
N LYS A 83 -9.29 8.12 -6.11
CA LYS A 83 -8.76 7.82 -7.44
C LYS A 83 -8.74 6.32 -7.73
N ILE A 84 -8.39 5.50 -6.74
CA ILE A 84 -8.45 4.04 -6.85
C ILE A 84 -9.90 3.56 -6.97
N LEU A 85 -10.82 4.07 -6.16
CA LEU A 85 -12.25 3.72 -6.21
C LEU A 85 -12.87 4.05 -7.57
N ASN A 86 -12.57 5.22 -8.12
CA ASN A 86 -13.05 5.63 -9.43
C ASN A 86 -12.52 4.74 -10.57
N PHE A 87 -11.31 4.18 -10.42
CA PHE A 87 -10.72 3.28 -11.41
C PHE A 87 -11.16 1.81 -11.22
N MET A 88 -11.36 1.38 -9.98
CA MET A 88 -11.81 0.04 -9.60
C MET A 88 -13.07 0.14 -8.72
N PRO A 89 -14.26 0.32 -9.33
CA PRO A 89 -15.50 0.58 -8.58
C PRO A 89 -15.98 -0.60 -7.72
N SER A 90 -15.40 -1.79 -7.87
CA SER A 90 -15.75 -2.99 -7.08
C SER A 90 -15.06 -3.08 -5.72
N ILE A 91 -14.30 -2.06 -5.30
CA ILE A 91 -13.63 -2.05 -3.99
C ILE A 91 -14.48 -1.34 -2.94
N ALA A 92 -14.43 -1.85 -1.70
CA ALA A 92 -14.98 -1.15 -0.54
C ALA A 92 -13.90 -0.28 0.11
N VAL A 93 -14.25 0.96 0.46
CA VAL A 93 -13.36 1.89 1.17
C VAL A 93 -13.82 2.00 2.62
N ILE A 94 -12.91 1.73 3.56
CA ILE A 94 -13.14 1.91 5.00
C ILE A 94 -12.26 3.08 5.45
N SER A 95 -12.89 4.22 5.72
CA SER A 95 -12.21 5.38 6.28
C SER A 95 -12.05 5.19 7.79
N LEU A 96 -10.81 5.25 8.28
CA LEU A 96 -10.53 5.25 9.71
C LEU A 96 -10.85 6.60 10.37
N ASP A 97 -10.89 7.68 9.60
CA ASP A 97 -11.29 9.00 10.11
C ASP A 97 -12.77 8.98 10.56
N ASN A 98 -13.60 8.13 9.93
CA ASN A 98 -15.00 7.93 10.32
C ASN A 98 -15.18 7.23 11.68
N TYR A 99 -14.14 6.58 12.21
CA TYR A 99 -14.16 5.95 13.54
C TYR A 99 -13.66 6.89 14.64
N ASN A 100 -12.96 7.97 14.27
CA ASN A 100 -12.50 9.00 15.20
C ASN A 100 -13.56 10.10 15.44
N ASP A 101 -14.66 10.07 14.69
CA ASP A 101 -15.76 11.00 14.89
C ASP A 101 -16.62 10.58 16.10
N GLY A 102 -16.35 11.24 17.23
CA GLY A 102 -17.10 11.08 18.47
C GLY A 102 -18.60 11.40 18.37
N SER A 103 -19.09 11.92 17.24
CA SER A 103 -20.52 12.14 17.02
C SER A 103 -21.30 10.87 16.63
N ARG A 104 -20.61 9.78 16.27
CA ARG A 104 -21.21 8.45 16.00
C ARG A 104 -21.05 7.47 17.17
N ILE A 105 -20.72 7.98 18.36
CA ILE A 105 -20.71 7.20 19.59
C ILE A 105 -22.14 6.76 19.89
N VAL A 106 -22.40 5.46 19.72
CA VAL A 106 -23.55 4.82 20.37
C VAL A 106 -23.13 4.65 21.83
N ASP A 107 -23.89 5.32 22.70
CA ASP A 107 -23.87 5.33 24.16
C ASP A 107 -23.07 4.19 24.82
N GLY A 108 -21.95 4.53 25.48
CA GLY A 108 -21.30 3.68 26.49
C GLY A 108 -19.96 3.01 26.15
N ASN A 109 -19.40 3.12 24.95
CA ASN A 109 -18.17 2.38 24.58
C ASN A 109 -16.88 3.23 24.58
N TYR A 110 -16.78 4.21 25.48
CA TYR A 110 -15.58 5.02 25.67
C TYR A 110 -14.75 4.42 26.80
N ASP A 111 -13.65 3.73 26.46
CA ASP A 111 -12.57 3.49 27.42
C ASP A 111 -11.86 4.83 27.64
N ASP A 112 -12.29 5.58 28.66
CA ASP A 112 -11.54 6.74 29.14
C ASP A 112 -10.27 6.25 29.87
N PRO A 113 -9.06 6.49 29.34
CA PRO A 113 -7.81 6.07 30.00
C PRO A 113 -7.58 6.74 31.35
N ARG A 114 -8.39 7.73 31.75
CA ARG A 114 -8.37 8.35 33.08
C ARG A 114 -9.10 7.55 34.16
N LEU A 115 -9.80 6.47 33.80
CA LEU A 115 -10.54 5.62 34.74
C LEU A 115 -9.74 4.41 35.24
N THR A 116 -8.46 4.31 34.86
CA THR A 116 -7.54 3.23 35.28
C THR A 116 -6.42 3.70 36.23
N GLU A 117 -6.54 4.85 36.87
CA GLU A 117 -5.68 5.24 38.01
C GLU A 117 -6.43 5.15 39.35
#